data_AF-A0A3D2BYP5-F1
#
_entry.id   AF-A0A3D2BYP5-F1
#
_cell.length_a   1.000
_cell.length_b   1.000
_cell.length_c   1.000
_cell.angle_alpha   90.00
_cell.angle_beta   90.00
_cell.angle_gamma   90.00
#
_symmetry.space_group_name_H-M   'P 1'
#
loop_
_entity.id
_entity.type
_entity.pdbx_description
1 polymer ?
#
loop_
_entity_poly.entity_id
_entity_poly.type
_entity_poly.pdbx_seq_one_letter_code
_entity_poly.pdbx_strand_id
1 'polypeptide(L)'
;MAHVVVIGASTGGLPFAYDAKKTLGNDHKVTVISNNPNFNFIPSNPWVAVGWRSEDDISFELAPHLKRKDINLIVGEATEIKPNDNQVMVGDQVVDYDYLVLATGPKLAFDEVKGLGPDGHSVSICTTAHAKVASDEWEDFCENGGGPIAVGAVQGASCFGPAYEFACIMDTDLKKRGIRDKCPMTFITAEPYIGHLGLGGVGDSKGLLESEFRQRHIKWITNAKVASIAADKVTVEEVNDEGKTIKTHEVETKHTMFLPAFKGVDTVAKLADVDTGYVNPRGFVMINDYQQSPIKENIFSLGVNIAIPPVEPTPVMCG
;
A
#
# COMPACT_ATOMS: atom_id res chain seq x y z
N MET A 1 1.46 34.25 -13.27
CA MET A 1 1.85 32.87 -13.63
C MET A 1 2.12 32.13 -12.33
N ALA A 2 1.36 31.08 -12.04
CA ALA A 2 1.59 30.26 -10.85
C ALA A 2 2.31 28.96 -11.22
N HIS A 3 3.13 28.43 -10.31
CA HIS A 3 3.81 27.15 -10.43
C HIS A 3 3.23 26.14 -9.44
N VAL A 4 2.55 25.12 -9.96
CA VAL A 4 2.02 23.99 -9.20
C VAL A 4 3.02 22.84 -9.22
N VAL A 5 3.41 22.36 -8.05
CA VAL A 5 4.27 21.19 -7.88
C VAL A 5 3.46 20.03 -7.29
N VAL A 6 3.58 18.85 -7.89
CA VAL A 6 2.93 17.61 -7.46
C VAL A 6 4.03 16.61 -7.07
N ILE A 7 4.03 16.13 -5.84
CA ILE A 7 4.95 15.07 -5.40
C ILE A 7 4.21 13.72 -5.45
N GLY A 8 4.67 12.84 -6.33
CA GLY A 8 4.09 11.52 -6.60
C GLY A 8 3.37 11.46 -7.94
N ALA A 9 3.69 10.46 -8.76
CA ALA A 9 3.17 10.28 -10.12
C ALA A 9 2.42 8.96 -10.33
N SER A 10 1.72 8.48 -9.31
CA SER A 10 0.89 7.26 -9.37
C SER A 10 -0.60 7.61 -9.49
N THR A 11 -1.49 6.73 -9.01
CA THR A 11 -2.96 6.79 -9.17
C THR A 11 -3.58 8.14 -8.80
N GLY A 12 -3.06 8.83 -7.79
CA GLY A 12 -3.57 10.15 -7.39
C GLY A 12 -2.90 11.31 -8.13
N GLY A 13 -1.57 11.41 -8.03
CA GLY A 13 -0.84 12.59 -8.50
C GLY A 13 -0.78 12.73 -10.02
N LEU A 14 -0.73 11.62 -10.77
CA LEU A 14 -0.64 11.68 -12.23
C LEU A 14 -1.93 12.24 -12.86
N PRO A 15 -3.14 11.73 -12.55
CA PRO A 15 -4.38 12.36 -13.00
C PRO A 15 -4.51 13.82 -12.57
N PHE A 16 -4.16 14.13 -11.31
CA PHE A 16 -4.19 15.51 -10.81
C PHE A 16 -3.33 16.45 -11.66
N ALA A 17 -2.11 16.04 -12.02
CA ALA A 17 -1.22 16.87 -12.84
C ALA A 17 -1.81 17.14 -14.23
N TYR A 18 -2.45 16.15 -14.86
CA TYR A 18 -3.14 16.34 -16.13
C TYR A 18 -4.34 17.28 -16.02
N ASP A 19 -5.17 17.10 -14.99
CA ASP A 19 -6.35 17.94 -14.77
C ASP A 19 -5.96 19.38 -14.40
N ALA A 20 -4.93 19.55 -13.57
CA ALA A 20 -4.37 20.86 -13.23
C ALA A 20 -3.87 21.58 -14.49
N LYS A 21 -3.08 20.90 -15.34
CA LYS A 21 -2.58 21.50 -16.58
C LYS A 21 -3.70 21.86 -17.55
N LYS A 22 -4.70 20.98 -17.69
CA LYS A 22 -5.87 21.23 -18.54
C LYS A 22 -6.70 22.42 -18.04
N THR A 23 -6.86 22.56 -16.73
CA THR A 23 -7.72 23.58 -16.11
C THR A 23 -7.05 24.95 -16.07
N LEU A 24 -5.76 24.99 -15.71
CA LEU A 24 -5.00 26.24 -15.58
C LEU A 24 -4.51 26.77 -16.93
N GLY A 25 -4.37 25.90 -17.94
CA GLY A 25 -3.88 26.28 -19.25
C GLY A 25 -2.36 26.53 -19.29
N ASN A 26 -1.91 27.24 -20.32
CA ASN A 26 -0.49 27.41 -20.62
C ASN A 26 0.18 28.57 -19.87
N ASP A 27 -0.60 29.46 -19.24
CA ASP A 27 -0.08 30.59 -18.46
C ASP A 27 0.45 30.17 -17.08
N HIS A 28 0.36 28.88 -16.77
CA HIS A 28 0.75 28.27 -15.50
C HIS A 28 1.67 27.07 -15.74
N LYS A 29 2.59 26.88 -14.80
CA LYS A 29 3.56 25.78 -14.83
C LYS A 29 3.09 24.65 -13.92
N VAL A 30 3.14 23.42 -14.43
CA VAL A 30 2.91 22.20 -13.64
C VAL A 30 4.18 21.37 -13.67
N THR A 31 4.66 20.96 -12.51
CA THR A 31 5.80 20.04 -12.36
C THR A 31 5.42 18.87 -11.50
N VAL A 32 5.69 17.66 -11.98
CA VAL A 32 5.58 16.41 -11.23
C VAL A 32 6.97 15.98 -10.77
N ILE A 33 7.10 15.65 -9.49
CA ILE A 33 8.29 15.03 -8.89
C ILE A 33 7.95 13.57 -8.59
N SER A 34 8.74 12.63 -9.09
CA SER A 34 8.52 11.19 -8.90
C SER A 34 9.84 10.47 -8.69
N ASN A 35 9.91 9.60 -7.67
CA ASN A 35 11.08 8.73 -7.45
C ASN A 35 11.12 7.53 -8.43
N ASN A 36 10.11 7.39 -9.29
CA ASN A 36 10.04 6.36 -10.32
C ASN A 36 9.84 7.03 -11.69
N PRO A 37 10.64 6.69 -12.72
CA PRO A 37 10.44 7.20 -14.08
C PRO A 37 9.18 6.65 -14.76
N ASN A 38 8.61 5.57 -14.23
CA ASN A 38 7.46 4.88 -14.79
C ASN A 38 6.22 5.07 -13.92
N PHE A 39 5.06 5.16 -14.58
CA PHE A 39 3.79 4.88 -13.93
C PHE A 39 3.67 3.37 -13.77
N ASN A 40 3.16 2.93 -12.62
CA ASN A 40 2.84 1.54 -12.36
C ASN A 40 1.38 1.44 -11.91
N PHE A 41 0.60 0.58 -12.57
CA PHE A 41 -0.77 0.30 -12.20
C PHE A 41 -0.81 -0.67 -11.02
N ILE A 42 -0.65 -0.11 -9.82
CA ILE A 42 -0.55 -0.83 -8.53
C ILE A 42 -1.62 -1.93 -8.33
N PRO A 43 -2.90 -1.75 -8.73
CA PRO A 43 -3.90 -2.80 -8.55
C PRO A 43 -3.60 -4.12 -9.27
N SER A 44 -2.70 -4.16 -10.26
CA SER A 44 -2.31 -5.39 -10.95
C SER A 44 -1.11 -6.11 -10.35
N ASN A 45 -0.47 -5.56 -9.31
CA ASN A 45 0.66 -6.20 -8.63
C ASN A 45 0.36 -7.63 -8.09
N PRO A 46 -0.83 -7.95 -7.54
CA PRO A 46 -1.14 -9.33 -7.14
C PRO A 46 -1.01 -10.31 -8.33
N TRP A 47 -1.37 -9.88 -9.55
CA TRP A 47 -1.33 -10.71 -10.75
C TRP A 47 0.09 -10.86 -11.29
N VAL A 48 0.92 -9.82 -11.13
CA VAL A 48 2.36 -9.92 -11.41
C VAL A 48 2.99 -10.95 -10.49
N ALA A 49 2.66 -10.93 -9.20
CA ALA A 49 3.24 -11.83 -8.19
C ALA A 49 2.91 -13.32 -8.37
N VAL A 50 1.92 -13.69 -9.20
CA VAL A 50 1.66 -15.08 -9.62
C VAL A 50 1.99 -15.34 -11.09
N GLY A 51 2.69 -14.40 -11.76
CA GLY A 51 3.10 -14.54 -13.16
C GLY A 51 1.97 -14.41 -14.20
N TRP A 52 0.79 -13.92 -13.82
CA TRP A 52 -0.34 -13.71 -14.76
C TRP A 52 -0.21 -12.41 -15.58
N ARG A 53 0.67 -11.52 -15.15
CA ARG A 53 1.06 -10.27 -15.84
C ARG A 53 2.55 -10.06 -15.70
N SER A 54 3.14 -9.39 -16.69
CA SER A 54 4.48 -8.84 -16.61
C SER A 54 4.45 -7.39 -16.11
N GLU A 55 5.60 -6.83 -15.74
CA GLU A 55 5.74 -5.41 -15.41
C GLU A 55 5.38 -4.51 -16.60
N ASP A 56 5.75 -4.92 -17.82
CA ASP A 56 5.47 -4.18 -19.05
C ASP A 56 3.96 -4.12 -19.36
N ASP A 57 3.17 -5.10 -18.91
CA ASP A 57 1.71 -5.08 -19.09
C ASP A 57 1.01 -4.01 -18.24
N ILE A 58 1.68 -3.52 -17.18
CA ILE A 58 1.06 -2.68 -16.15
C ILE A 58 1.78 -1.35 -15.93
N SER A 59 2.79 -1.04 -16.74
CA SER A 59 3.62 0.15 -16.59
C SER A 59 3.86 0.89 -17.90
N PHE A 60 4.24 2.17 -17.80
CA PHE A 60 4.70 2.96 -18.94
C PHE A 60 5.59 4.13 -18.48
N GLU A 61 6.50 4.57 -19.34
CA GLU A 61 7.38 5.72 -19.07
C GLU A 61 6.58 7.04 -18.94
N LEU A 62 6.81 7.80 -17.87
CA LEU A 62 6.10 9.06 -17.63
C LEU A 62 6.52 10.17 -18.61
N ALA A 63 7.82 10.27 -18.86
CA ALA A 63 8.44 11.41 -19.55
C ALA A 63 7.80 11.74 -20.92
N PRO A 64 7.64 10.79 -21.87
CA PRO A 64 7.06 11.12 -23.17
C PRO A 64 5.58 11.54 -23.07
N HIS A 65 4.84 11.05 -22.08
CA HIS A 65 3.41 11.36 -21.92
C HIS A 65 3.20 12.74 -21.30
N LEU A 66 3.96 13.08 -20.26
CA LEU A 66 3.91 14.39 -19.60
C LEU A 66 4.41 15.51 -20.52
N LYS A 67 5.52 15.27 -21.24
CA LYS A 67 6.07 16.25 -22.19
C LYS A 67 5.08 16.66 -23.27
N ARG A 68 4.28 15.72 -23.81
CA ARG A 68 3.24 16.01 -24.81
C ARG A 68 2.13 16.93 -24.30
N LYS A 69 1.98 17.07 -22.98
CA LYS A 69 1.00 17.96 -22.34
C LYS A 69 1.63 19.20 -21.71
N ASP A 70 2.91 19.45 -21.97
CA ASP A 70 3.65 20.57 -21.37
C ASP A 70 3.58 20.54 -19.83
N ILE A 71 3.76 19.34 -19.27
CA ILE A 71 3.92 19.08 -17.84
C ILE A 71 5.38 18.68 -17.62
N ASN A 72 6.06 19.38 -16.72
CA ASN A 72 7.44 19.08 -16.38
C ASN A 72 7.52 17.83 -15.50
N LEU A 73 8.54 17.01 -15.71
CA LEU A 73 8.84 15.86 -14.87
C LEU A 73 10.24 16.02 -14.28
N ILE A 74 10.35 15.84 -12.97
CA ILE A 74 11.62 15.66 -12.26
C ILE A 74 11.62 14.23 -11.74
N VAL A 75 12.52 13.40 -12.27
CA VAL A 75 12.73 12.04 -11.76
C VAL A 75 13.75 12.10 -10.63
N GLY A 76 13.29 11.86 -9.42
CA GLY A 76 14.07 11.95 -8.19
C GLY A 76 13.18 11.88 -6.95
N GLU A 77 13.77 11.52 -5.82
CA GLU A 77 13.07 11.50 -4.54
C GLU A 77 13.06 12.90 -3.92
N ALA A 78 11.88 13.34 -3.46
CA ALA A 78 11.78 14.54 -2.66
C ALA A 78 12.35 14.26 -1.26
N THR A 79 13.42 14.95 -0.89
CA THR A 79 14.18 14.69 0.35
C THR A 79 13.80 15.62 1.50
N GLU A 80 13.27 16.81 1.17
CA GLU A 80 12.86 17.81 2.15
C GLU A 80 11.76 18.71 1.57
N ILE A 81 10.75 19.06 2.38
CA ILE A 81 9.75 20.06 2.05
C ILE A 81 9.94 21.23 3.02
N LYS A 82 10.18 22.42 2.47
CA LYS A 82 10.36 23.67 3.22
C LYS A 82 9.10 24.52 3.03
N PRO A 83 8.05 24.27 3.82
CA PRO A 83 6.78 24.94 3.62
C PRO A 83 6.93 26.45 3.77
N ASN A 84 7.70 26.95 4.74
CA ASN A 84 7.87 28.40 4.98
C ASN A 84 8.48 29.16 3.79
N ASP A 85 9.39 28.51 3.06
CA ASP A 85 10.07 29.07 1.89
C ASP A 85 9.37 28.74 0.56
N ASN A 86 8.30 27.94 0.61
CA ASN A 86 7.63 27.35 -0.55
C ASN A 86 8.58 26.59 -1.49
N GLN A 87 9.41 25.72 -0.91
CA GLN A 87 10.42 24.94 -1.64
C GLN A 87 10.33 23.44 -1.37
N VAL A 88 10.69 22.64 -2.38
CA VAL A 88 10.92 21.20 -2.26
C VAL A 88 12.35 20.91 -2.71
N MET A 89 13.08 20.11 -1.93
CA MET A 89 14.40 19.61 -2.28
C MET A 89 14.27 18.26 -2.99
N VAL A 90 14.96 18.11 -4.12
CA VAL A 90 15.11 16.85 -4.86
C VAL A 90 16.61 16.60 -5.07
N GLY A 91 17.24 15.89 -4.14
CA GLY A 91 18.70 15.90 -4.02
C GLY A 91 19.21 17.32 -3.76
N ASP A 92 20.15 17.79 -4.58
CA ASP A 92 20.68 19.16 -4.51
C ASP A 92 19.82 20.20 -5.25
N GLN A 93 18.80 19.75 -5.99
CA GLN A 93 17.93 20.64 -6.74
C GLN A 93 16.86 21.26 -5.82
N VAL A 94 16.75 22.58 -5.84
CA VAL A 94 15.65 23.33 -5.23
C VAL A 94 14.52 23.50 -6.26
N VAL A 95 13.29 23.21 -5.85
CA VAL A 95 12.08 23.43 -6.67
C VAL A 95 11.15 24.36 -5.91
N ASP A 96 11.07 25.62 -6.34
CA ASP A 96 10.09 26.57 -5.82
C ASP A 96 8.67 26.20 -6.29
N TYR A 97 7.66 26.57 -5.49
CA TYR A 97 6.25 26.42 -5.86
C TYR A 97 5.42 27.60 -5.39
N ASP A 98 4.33 27.88 -6.10
CA ASP A 98 3.24 28.70 -5.58
C ASP A 98 2.20 27.81 -4.88
N TYR A 99 1.97 26.60 -5.39
CA TYR A 99 1.09 25.58 -4.81
C TYR A 99 1.76 24.21 -4.81
N LEU A 100 1.62 23.49 -3.70
CA LEU A 100 2.16 22.14 -3.52
C LEU A 100 1.04 21.12 -3.34
N VAL A 101 1.13 19.99 -4.03
CA VAL A 101 0.22 18.85 -3.88
C VAL A 101 1.00 17.61 -3.49
N LEU A 102 0.67 17.06 -2.33
CA LEU A 102 1.25 15.85 -1.79
C LEU A 102 0.41 14.65 -2.21
N ALA A 103 0.93 13.82 -3.10
CA ALA A 103 0.31 12.59 -3.59
C ALA A 103 1.28 11.40 -3.48
N THR A 104 2.00 11.35 -2.36
CA THR A 104 3.18 10.48 -2.15
C THR A 104 2.84 9.01 -1.88
N GLY A 105 1.57 8.69 -1.66
CA GLY A 105 1.17 7.34 -1.24
C GLY A 105 1.73 6.96 0.14
N PRO A 106 1.75 5.65 0.46
CA PRO A 106 2.19 5.16 1.76
C PRO A 106 3.68 4.82 1.81
N LYS A 107 4.27 4.96 3.00
CA LYS A 107 5.40 4.14 3.43
C LYS A 107 4.89 2.81 3.96
N LEU A 108 5.52 1.73 3.54
CA LEU A 108 5.20 0.37 3.97
C LEU A 108 5.93 0.07 5.28
N ALA A 109 5.18 -0.08 6.38
CA ALA A 109 5.73 -0.18 7.73
C ALA A 109 6.12 -1.63 8.09
N PHE A 110 7.02 -2.21 7.30
CA PHE A 110 7.50 -3.58 7.54
C PHE A 110 8.22 -3.73 8.89
N ASP A 111 8.82 -2.65 9.38
CA ASP A 111 9.53 -2.56 10.66
C ASP A 111 8.64 -2.80 11.90
N GLU A 112 7.31 -2.65 11.77
CA GLU A 112 6.38 -2.83 12.89
C GLU A 112 6.13 -4.30 13.24
N VAL A 113 6.54 -5.24 12.38
CA VAL A 113 6.42 -6.68 12.62
C VAL A 113 7.76 -7.35 12.32
N LYS A 114 8.32 -8.01 13.33
CA LYS A 114 9.60 -8.71 13.18
C LYS A 114 9.50 -9.77 12.07
N GLY A 115 10.37 -9.67 11.07
CA GLY A 115 10.46 -10.60 9.94
C GLY A 115 9.44 -10.37 8.82
N LEU A 116 8.66 -9.29 8.87
CA LEU A 116 7.76 -8.90 7.79
C LEU A 116 8.52 -8.19 6.66
N GLY A 117 8.00 -8.36 5.45
CA GLY A 117 8.47 -7.69 4.24
C GLY A 117 9.61 -8.42 3.51
N PRO A 118 9.97 -7.93 2.30
CA PRO A 118 10.92 -8.60 1.40
C PRO A 118 12.33 -8.81 1.99
N ASP A 119 12.76 -7.94 2.91
CA ASP A 119 14.05 -8.09 3.61
C ASP A 119 13.96 -9.03 4.83
N GLY A 120 12.78 -9.58 5.11
CA GLY A 120 12.49 -10.52 6.18
C GLY A 120 12.19 -11.92 5.67
N HIS A 121 10.99 -12.41 5.96
CA HIS A 121 10.56 -13.78 5.68
C HIS A 121 9.18 -13.83 5.01
N SER A 122 8.77 -12.74 4.33
CA SER A 122 7.52 -12.68 3.59
C SER A 122 7.63 -11.80 2.35
N VAL A 123 7.00 -12.20 1.25
CA VAL A 123 6.90 -11.36 0.05
C VAL A 123 5.91 -10.21 0.26
N SER A 124 5.99 -9.20 -0.60
CA SER A 124 5.05 -8.09 -0.66
C SER A 124 4.54 -7.89 -2.09
N ILE A 125 3.29 -7.44 -2.20
CA ILE A 125 2.64 -7.13 -3.48
C ILE A 125 2.22 -5.65 -3.56
N CYS A 126 2.75 -4.80 -2.68
CA CYS A 126 2.36 -3.39 -2.59
C CYS A 126 3.04 -2.50 -3.64
N THR A 127 4.19 -2.92 -4.16
CA THR A 127 4.92 -2.24 -5.25
C THR A 127 5.19 -3.23 -6.37
N THR A 128 5.38 -2.73 -7.59
CA THR A 128 5.67 -3.58 -8.75
C THR A 128 7.03 -4.28 -8.60
N ALA A 129 8.01 -3.59 -8.01
CA ALA A 129 9.30 -4.19 -7.67
C ALA A 129 9.17 -5.36 -6.68
N HIS A 130 8.37 -5.20 -5.61
CA HIS A 130 8.12 -6.30 -4.68
C HIS A 130 7.35 -7.45 -5.36
N ALA A 131 6.35 -7.12 -6.17
CA ALA A 131 5.56 -8.13 -6.88
C ALA A 131 6.41 -8.94 -7.87
N LYS A 132 7.43 -8.33 -8.49
CA LYS A 132 8.37 -9.06 -9.35
C LYS A 132 9.19 -10.08 -8.54
N VAL A 133 9.74 -9.67 -7.39
CA VAL A 133 10.44 -10.59 -6.47
C VAL A 133 9.49 -11.71 -6.01
N ALA A 134 8.26 -11.35 -5.64
CA ALA A 134 7.23 -12.30 -5.24
C ALA A 134 6.90 -13.31 -6.35
N SER A 135 6.92 -12.89 -7.62
CA SER A 135 6.72 -13.77 -8.77
C SER A 135 7.83 -14.79 -8.92
N ASP A 136 9.08 -14.39 -8.71
CA ASP A 136 10.23 -15.28 -8.83
C ASP A 136 10.17 -16.32 -7.69
N GLU A 137 9.91 -15.89 -6.46
CA GLU A 137 9.70 -16.80 -5.31
C GLU A 137 8.47 -17.70 -5.47
N TRP A 138 7.40 -17.21 -6.10
CA TRP A 138 6.19 -18.00 -6.37
C TRP A 138 6.47 -19.14 -7.36
N GLU A 139 7.24 -18.85 -8.42
CA GLU A 139 7.63 -19.87 -9.39
C GLU A 139 8.50 -20.94 -8.72
N ASP A 140 9.53 -20.52 -7.98
CA ASP A 140 10.40 -21.44 -7.22
C ASP A 140 9.60 -22.30 -6.24
N PHE A 141 8.65 -21.71 -5.51
CA PHE A 141 7.76 -22.42 -4.60
C PHE A 141 6.93 -23.49 -5.34
N CYS A 142 6.39 -23.14 -6.52
CA CYS A 142 5.59 -24.04 -7.33
C CYS A 142 6.41 -25.18 -7.94
N GLU A 143 7.58 -24.88 -8.51
CA GLU A 143 8.49 -25.87 -9.10
C GLU A 143 8.99 -26.89 -8.06
N ASN A 144 9.17 -26.45 -6.81
CA ASN A 144 9.57 -27.32 -5.70
C ASN A 144 8.39 -28.09 -5.04
N GLY A 145 7.23 -28.10 -5.69
CA GLY A 145 6.08 -28.92 -5.28
C GLY A 145 5.18 -28.29 -4.20
N GLY A 146 5.40 -27.02 -3.87
CA GLY A 146 4.57 -26.23 -2.97
C GLY A 146 4.74 -26.55 -1.48
N GLY A 147 3.70 -26.24 -0.70
CA GLY A 147 3.65 -26.43 0.75
C GLY A 147 2.72 -25.45 1.45
N PRO A 148 2.78 -25.37 2.79
CA PRO A 148 1.92 -24.49 3.57
C PRO A 148 2.06 -23.02 3.18
N ILE A 149 0.95 -22.28 3.16
CA ILE A 149 0.90 -20.86 2.82
C ILE A 149 0.24 -20.07 3.95
N ALA A 150 0.92 -19.02 4.39
CA ALA A 150 0.34 -18.01 5.28
C ALA A 150 0.15 -16.70 4.49
N VAL A 151 -1.10 -16.22 4.43
CA VAL A 151 -1.43 -15.02 3.66
C VAL A 151 -2.35 -14.10 4.46
N GLY A 152 -2.26 -12.79 4.30
CA GLY A 152 -3.25 -11.90 4.89
C GLY A 152 -2.80 -10.46 5.08
N ALA A 153 -3.20 -9.85 6.19
CA ALA A 153 -2.91 -8.47 6.53
C ALA A 153 -2.61 -8.33 8.03
N VAL A 154 -1.51 -7.65 8.37
CA VAL A 154 -1.10 -7.46 9.78
C VAL A 154 -1.90 -6.33 10.45
N GLN A 155 -1.77 -6.21 11.76
CA GLN A 155 -2.32 -5.08 12.51
C GLN A 155 -1.87 -3.72 11.92
N GLY A 156 -2.81 -2.78 11.82
CA GLY A 156 -2.60 -1.45 11.24
C GLY A 156 -2.65 -1.41 9.70
N ALA A 157 -2.84 -2.56 9.02
CA ALA A 157 -3.14 -2.55 7.60
C ALA A 157 -4.48 -1.84 7.34
N SER A 158 -4.55 -1.16 6.19
CA SER A 158 -5.75 -0.43 5.75
C SER A 158 -6.24 -0.86 4.36
N CYS A 159 -5.45 -1.65 3.64
CA CYS A 159 -5.77 -2.12 2.29
C CYS A 159 -5.99 -3.63 2.31
N PHE A 160 -7.17 -4.11 2.72
CA PHE A 160 -7.40 -5.55 2.92
C PHE A 160 -7.73 -6.33 1.65
N GLY A 161 -8.41 -5.69 0.69
CA GLY A 161 -8.88 -6.32 -0.55
C GLY A 161 -7.83 -7.16 -1.30
N PRO A 162 -6.61 -6.62 -1.53
CA PRO A 162 -5.57 -7.37 -2.23
C PRO A 162 -5.09 -8.64 -1.49
N ALA A 163 -5.26 -8.73 -0.17
CA ALA A 163 -4.93 -9.96 0.56
C ALA A 163 -5.93 -11.08 0.21
N TYR A 164 -7.23 -10.75 0.18
CA TYR A 164 -8.28 -11.67 -0.25
C TYR A 164 -8.09 -12.09 -1.71
N GLU A 165 -7.82 -11.12 -2.58
CA GLU A 165 -7.52 -11.37 -3.99
C GLU A 165 -6.33 -12.32 -4.14
N PHE A 166 -5.21 -12.02 -3.47
CA PHE A 166 -3.99 -12.81 -3.59
C PHE A 166 -4.19 -14.26 -3.12
N ALA A 167 -4.90 -14.46 -2.00
CA ALA A 167 -5.27 -15.79 -1.52
C ALA A 167 -6.08 -16.58 -2.56
N CYS A 168 -7.06 -15.94 -3.21
CA CYS A 168 -7.91 -16.57 -4.22
C CYS A 168 -7.17 -16.86 -5.54
N ILE A 169 -6.28 -15.97 -5.99
CA ILE A 169 -5.53 -16.21 -7.23
C ILE A 169 -4.42 -17.24 -7.02
N MET A 170 -3.76 -17.29 -5.86
CA MET A 170 -2.83 -18.37 -5.51
C MET A 170 -3.53 -19.74 -5.54
N ASP A 171 -4.69 -19.87 -4.89
CA ASP A 171 -5.49 -21.11 -4.95
C ASP A 171 -5.82 -21.51 -6.41
N THR A 172 -6.20 -20.53 -7.22
CA THR A 172 -6.55 -20.74 -8.63
C THR A 172 -5.33 -21.17 -9.45
N ASP A 173 -4.18 -20.53 -9.25
CA ASP A 173 -2.94 -20.85 -9.95
C ASP A 173 -2.41 -22.24 -9.56
N LEU A 174 -2.40 -22.56 -8.27
CA LEU A 174 -2.02 -23.89 -7.77
C LEU A 174 -2.92 -25.00 -8.32
N LYS A 175 -4.22 -24.74 -8.52
CA LYS A 175 -5.16 -25.67 -9.16
C LYS A 175 -4.79 -25.90 -10.63
N LYS A 176 -4.46 -24.84 -11.37
CA LYS A 176 -4.00 -24.96 -12.77
C LYS A 176 -2.70 -25.76 -12.87
N ARG A 177 -1.81 -25.60 -11.89
CA ARG A 177 -0.54 -26.35 -11.79
C ARG A 177 -0.71 -27.77 -11.25
N GLY A 178 -1.89 -28.15 -10.76
CA GLY A 178 -2.17 -29.50 -10.25
C GLY A 178 -1.46 -29.84 -8.92
N ILE A 179 -1.08 -28.83 -8.12
CA ILE A 179 -0.37 -29.02 -6.84
C ILE A 179 -1.12 -28.44 -5.63
N ARG A 180 -2.34 -27.91 -5.82
CA ARG A 180 -3.12 -27.27 -4.75
C ARG A 180 -3.36 -28.17 -3.53
N ASP A 181 -3.50 -29.47 -3.72
CA ASP A 181 -3.70 -30.46 -2.64
C ASP A 181 -2.50 -30.52 -1.66
N LYS A 182 -1.31 -30.12 -2.10
CA LYS A 182 -0.09 -30.05 -1.29
C LYS A 182 0.09 -28.73 -0.54
N CYS A 183 -0.78 -27.75 -0.81
CA CYS A 183 -0.62 -26.38 -0.31
C CYS A 183 -1.74 -26.00 0.67
N PRO A 184 -1.69 -26.40 1.96
CA PRO A 184 -2.65 -25.90 2.94
C PRO A 184 -2.50 -24.38 3.09
N MET A 185 -3.61 -23.64 3.03
CA MET A 185 -3.60 -22.18 3.07
C MET A 185 -4.31 -21.68 4.32
N THR A 186 -3.68 -20.73 5.01
CA THR A 186 -4.28 -20.03 6.16
C THR A 186 -4.26 -18.53 5.92
N PHE A 187 -5.44 -17.91 5.96
CA PHE A 187 -5.64 -16.48 5.89
C PHE A 187 -5.64 -15.85 7.28
N ILE A 188 -4.77 -14.87 7.54
CA ILE A 188 -4.61 -14.27 8.87
C ILE A 188 -4.85 -12.77 8.76
N THR A 189 -5.81 -12.24 9.51
CA THR A 189 -6.19 -10.83 9.40
C THR A 189 -6.46 -10.18 10.75
N ALA A 190 -6.05 -8.92 10.87
CA ALA A 190 -6.44 -8.04 11.98
C ALA A 190 -7.94 -7.77 12.03
N GLU A 191 -8.66 -7.97 10.91
CA GLU A 191 -10.10 -7.72 10.84
C GLU A 191 -10.87 -8.54 11.90
N PRO A 192 -11.94 -7.96 12.50
CA PRO A 192 -12.76 -8.67 13.48
C PRO A 192 -13.57 -9.83 12.87
N TYR A 193 -13.80 -9.78 11.57
CA TYR A 193 -14.41 -10.85 10.79
C TYR A 193 -13.96 -10.76 9.33
N ILE A 194 -14.08 -11.85 8.58
CA ILE A 194 -13.75 -11.90 7.15
C ILE A 194 -14.61 -10.92 6.36
N GLY A 195 -14.00 -10.06 5.55
CA GLY A 195 -14.72 -9.08 4.73
C GLY A 195 -15.16 -7.82 5.45
N HIS A 196 -14.58 -7.51 6.61
CA HIS A 196 -14.70 -6.20 7.26
C HIS A 196 -14.08 -5.08 6.40
N LEU A 197 -12.99 -5.39 5.70
CA LEU A 197 -12.25 -4.56 4.75
C LEU A 197 -11.68 -3.25 5.32
N GLY A 198 -11.69 -3.08 6.63
CA GLY A 198 -11.36 -1.81 7.29
C GLY A 198 -12.49 -0.77 7.22
N LEU A 199 -13.67 -1.17 6.77
CA LEU A 199 -14.81 -0.31 6.44
C LEU A 199 -16.10 -0.65 7.19
N GLY A 200 -16.06 -1.57 8.16
CA GLY A 200 -17.27 -2.10 8.79
C GLY A 200 -18.07 -3.04 7.88
N GLY A 201 -17.48 -3.53 6.79
CA GLY A 201 -18.12 -4.36 5.77
C GLY A 201 -18.84 -3.54 4.68
N VAL A 202 -18.98 -4.12 3.49
CA VAL A 202 -19.66 -3.48 2.34
C VAL A 202 -20.65 -4.47 1.72
N GLY A 203 -21.94 -4.23 1.90
CA GLY A 203 -22.98 -5.18 1.49
C GLY A 203 -22.84 -6.51 2.22
N ASP A 204 -22.87 -7.63 1.49
CA ASP A 204 -22.62 -8.98 2.02
C ASP A 204 -21.16 -9.43 1.81
N SER A 205 -20.19 -8.51 1.96
CA SER A 205 -18.76 -8.85 1.85
C SER A 205 -18.37 -10.00 2.76
N LYS A 206 -18.96 -10.07 3.97
CA LYS A 206 -18.75 -11.15 4.93
C LYS A 206 -19.21 -12.51 4.39
N GLY A 207 -20.50 -12.64 4.04
CA GLY A 207 -21.05 -13.91 3.58
C GLY A 207 -20.37 -14.39 2.30
N LEU A 208 -20.12 -13.47 1.37
CA LEU A 208 -19.45 -13.75 0.10
C LEU A 208 -18.02 -14.27 0.31
N LEU A 209 -17.17 -13.54 1.04
CA LEU A 209 -15.76 -13.91 1.19
C LEU A 209 -15.57 -15.15 2.06
N GLU A 210 -16.37 -15.33 3.11
CA GLU A 210 -16.34 -16.59 3.87
C GLU A 210 -16.79 -17.78 3.02
N SER A 211 -17.79 -17.60 2.14
CA SER A 211 -18.25 -18.66 1.22
C SER A 211 -17.14 -19.06 0.26
N GLU A 212 -16.47 -18.08 -0.35
CA GLU A 212 -15.32 -18.31 -1.23
C GLU A 212 -14.19 -19.06 -0.51
N PHE A 213 -13.83 -18.65 0.70
CA PHE A 213 -12.77 -19.32 1.46
C PHE A 213 -13.12 -20.77 1.80
N ARG A 214 -14.38 -21.04 2.18
CA ARG A 214 -14.84 -22.42 2.41
C ARG A 214 -14.75 -23.27 1.14
N GLN A 215 -15.21 -22.75 0.00
CA GLN A 215 -15.14 -23.46 -1.29
C GLN A 215 -13.69 -23.73 -1.75
N ARG A 216 -12.75 -22.86 -1.35
CA ARG A 216 -11.32 -22.97 -1.67
C ARG A 216 -10.52 -23.70 -0.60
N HIS A 217 -11.16 -24.18 0.46
CA HIS A 217 -10.51 -24.81 1.62
C HIS A 217 -9.38 -23.94 2.22
N ILE A 218 -9.59 -22.62 2.25
CA ILE A 218 -8.70 -21.66 2.91
C ILE A 218 -9.22 -21.52 4.35
N LYS A 219 -8.38 -21.87 5.33
CA LYS A 219 -8.70 -21.64 6.75
C LYS A 219 -8.40 -20.18 7.10
N TRP A 220 -8.96 -19.65 8.18
CA TRP A 220 -8.64 -18.29 8.58
C TRP A 220 -8.56 -18.07 10.09
N ILE A 221 -7.88 -16.99 10.47
CA ILE A 221 -7.78 -16.45 11.84
C ILE A 221 -8.06 -14.94 11.75
N THR A 222 -9.13 -14.49 12.41
CA THR A 222 -9.55 -13.08 12.54
C THR A 222 -9.19 -12.57 13.93
N ASN A 223 -9.34 -11.27 14.20
CA ASN A 223 -8.85 -10.63 15.43
C ASN A 223 -7.40 -11.02 15.71
N ALA A 224 -6.59 -11.09 14.65
CA ALA A 224 -5.27 -11.67 14.69
C ALA A 224 -4.18 -10.59 14.66
N LYS A 225 -3.34 -10.58 15.68
CA LYS A 225 -2.10 -9.80 15.70
C LYS A 225 -0.94 -10.70 15.30
N VAL A 226 -0.23 -10.35 14.24
CA VAL A 226 0.98 -11.06 13.83
C VAL A 226 2.13 -10.60 14.70
N ALA A 227 2.62 -11.48 15.57
CA ALA A 227 3.68 -11.17 16.52
C ALA A 227 5.07 -11.25 15.86
N SER A 228 5.30 -12.25 15.02
CA SER A 228 6.53 -12.38 14.23
C SER A 228 6.36 -13.33 13.07
N ILE A 229 7.17 -13.14 12.03
CA ILE A 229 7.30 -14.01 10.88
C ILE A 229 8.73 -14.58 10.87
N ALA A 230 8.84 -15.89 10.77
CA ALA A 230 10.09 -16.63 10.54
C ALA A 230 10.01 -17.35 9.19
N ALA A 231 11.12 -17.94 8.74
CA ALA A 231 11.19 -18.61 7.44
C ALA A 231 10.20 -19.79 7.30
N ASP A 232 9.92 -20.50 8.40
CA ASP A 232 9.11 -21.72 8.40
C ASP A 232 7.78 -21.60 9.18
N LYS A 233 7.57 -20.48 9.88
CA LYS A 233 6.35 -20.26 10.66
C LYS A 233 5.98 -18.79 10.89
N VAL A 234 4.70 -18.55 11.12
CA VAL A 234 4.13 -17.27 11.58
C VAL A 234 3.57 -17.44 12.98
N THR A 235 3.98 -16.59 13.92
CA THR A 235 3.41 -16.54 15.27
C THR A 235 2.30 -15.51 15.33
N VAL A 236 1.09 -15.95 15.69
CA VAL A 236 -0.14 -15.15 15.65
C VAL A 236 -0.81 -15.16 17.02
N GLU A 237 -1.16 -13.99 17.54
CA GLU A 237 -1.97 -13.80 18.74
C GLU A 237 -3.42 -13.51 18.33
N GLU A 238 -4.34 -14.44 18.58
CA GLU A 238 -5.78 -14.21 18.43
C GLU A 238 -6.32 -13.55 19.71
N VAL A 239 -7.06 -12.46 19.57
CA VAL A 239 -7.60 -11.70 20.69
C VAL A 239 -9.13 -11.78 20.76
N ASN A 240 -9.69 -11.57 21.96
CA ASN A 240 -11.12 -11.33 22.13
C ASN A 240 -11.50 -9.86 21.83
N ASP A 241 -12.78 -9.54 21.97
CA ASP A 241 -13.31 -8.17 21.73
C ASP A 241 -12.72 -7.09 22.67
N GLU A 242 -12.11 -7.49 23.78
CA GLU A 242 -11.40 -6.60 24.71
C GLU A 242 -9.92 -6.42 24.34
N GLY A 243 -9.45 -7.03 23.25
CA GLY A 243 -8.04 -7.00 22.82
C GLY A 243 -7.12 -7.90 23.64
N LYS A 244 -7.67 -8.78 24.49
CA LYS A 244 -6.89 -9.73 25.28
C LYS A 244 -6.61 -10.99 24.47
N THR A 245 -5.35 -11.41 24.40
CA THR A 245 -4.94 -12.67 23.77
C THR A 245 -5.68 -13.85 24.39
N ILE A 246 -6.42 -14.58 23.56
CA ILE A 246 -7.12 -15.81 23.93
C ILE A 246 -6.39 -17.05 23.45
N LYS A 247 -5.59 -16.93 22.38
CA LYS A 247 -4.82 -18.04 21.83
C LYS A 247 -3.61 -17.55 21.05
N THR A 248 -2.51 -18.28 21.17
CA THR A 248 -1.34 -18.11 20.30
C THR A 248 -1.28 -19.28 19.33
N HIS A 249 -1.13 -18.98 18.05
CA HIS A 249 -1.00 -19.97 16.98
C HIS A 249 0.42 -19.91 16.42
N GLU A 250 0.97 -21.08 16.10
CA GLU A 250 2.14 -21.21 15.23
C GLU A 250 1.66 -21.80 13.91
N VAL A 251 1.68 -20.97 12.86
CA VAL A 251 1.20 -21.34 11.52
C VAL A 251 2.40 -21.65 10.65
N GLU A 252 2.62 -22.94 10.34
CA GLU A 252 3.67 -23.38 9.42
C GLU A 252 3.48 -22.74 8.04
N THR A 253 4.60 -22.38 7.40
CA THR A 253 4.59 -21.72 6.09
C THR A 253 5.85 -22.06 5.30
N LYS A 254 5.68 -22.10 3.98
CA LYS A 254 6.75 -22.11 2.97
C LYS A 254 6.61 -20.98 1.95
N HIS A 255 5.45 -20.30 1.94
CA HIS A 255 5.23 -19.07 1.18
C HIS A 255 4.37 -18.13 2.03
N THR A 256 4.88 -16.94 2.28
CA THR A 256 4.29 -16.00 3.23
C THR A 256 4.08 -14.65 2.56
N MET A 257 2.84 -14.13 2.57
CA MET A 257 2.55 -12.78 2.08
C MET A 257 1.63 -12.07 3.05
N PHE A 258 2.06 -10.91 3.57
CA PHE A 258 1.22 -10.07 4.39
C PHE A 258 1.23 -8.63 3.91
N LEU A 259 0.05 -8.02 3.85
CA LEU A 259 -0.06 -6.58 3.67
C LEU A 259 0.36 -5.87 4.96
N PRO A 260 1.32 -4.93 4.89
CA PRO A 260 1.80 -4.20 6.05
C PRO A 260 0.83 -3.09 6.46
N ALA A 261 1.04 -2.55 7.66
CA ALA A 261 0.52 -1.24 7.99
C ALA A 261 1.13 -0.16 7.10
N PHE A 262 0.37 0.92 6.89
CA PHE A 262 0.86 2.11 6.18
C PHE A 262 1.21 3.23 7.16
N LYS A 263 2.17 4.06 6.74
CA LYS A 263 2.55 5.33 7.37
C LYS A 263 2.72 6.40 6.32
N GLY A 264 2.82 7.67 6.74
CA GLY A 264 3.35 8.73 5.90
C GLY A 264 4.79 8.44 5.47
N VAL A 265 5.15 8.84 4.25
CA VAL A 265 6.55 8.81 3.80
C VAL A 265 7.38 9.79 4.62
N ASP A 266 8.66 9.46 4.85
CA ASP A 266 9.50 10.16 5.83
C ASP A 266 9.60 11.66 5.56
N THR A 267 9.75 12.07 4.30
CA THR A 267 9.80 13.49 3.91
C THR A 267 8.52 14.25 4.27
N VAL A 268 7.36 13.61 4.17
CA VAL A 268 6.07 14.22 4.52
C VAL A 268 5.87 14.19 6.03
N ALA A 269 6.21 13.08 6.70
CA ALA A 269 6.08 12.94 8.15
C ALA A 269 6.92 13.99 8.90
N LYS A 270 8.09 14.37 8.37
CA LYS A 270 8.95 15.44 8.90
C LYS A 270 8.31 16.83 8.90
N LEU A 271 7.18 17.05 8.21
CA LEU A 271 6.44 18.31 8.34
C LEU A 271 5.96 18.55 9.78
N ALA A 272 5.84 17.50 10.61
CA ALA A 272 5.57 17.62 12.04
C ALA A 272 6.64 18.43 12.80
N ASP A 273 7.89 18.43 12.31
CA ASP A 273 8.99 19.20 12.91
C ASP A 273 8.84 20.71 12.65
N VAL A 274 8.08 21.07 11.61
CA VAL A 274 7.71 22.47 11.31
C VAL A 274 6.47 22.87 12.10
N ASP A 275 5.40 22.08 11.97
CA ASP A 275 4.16 22.25 12.74
C ASP A 275 3.44 20.89 12.83
N THR A 276 3.09 20.49 14.05
CA THR A 276 2.40 19.21 14.31
C THR A 276 1.02 19.11 13.65
N GLY A 277 0.43 20.22 13.20
CA GLY A 277 -0.85 20.20 12.49
C GLY A 277 -0.74 19.83 11.00
N TYR A 278 0.46 19.66 10.43
CA TYR A 278 0.60 19.17 9.05
C TYR A 278 0.27 17.69 8.91
N VAL A 279 0.62 16.87 9.89
CA VAL A 279 0.46 15.41 9.83
C VAL A 279 0.00 14.85 11.16
N ASN A 280 -0.70 13.72 11.14
CA ASN A 280 -1.02 12.97 12.35
C ASN A 280 0.20 12.20 12.89
N PRO A 281 0.11 11.55 14.06
CA PRO A 281 1.25 10.78 14.63
C PRO A 281 1.76 9.62 13.76
N ARG A 282 0.99 9.14 12.77
CA ARG A 282 1.43 8.14 11.78
C ARG A 282 2.03 8.77 10.52
N GLY A 283 2.17 10.09 10.47
CA GLY A 283 2.75 10.85 9.36
C GLY A 283 1.80 11.12 8.19
N PHE A 284 0.51 10.82 8.33
CA PHE A 284 -0.48 11.12 7.28
C PHE A 284 -0.89 12.59 7.32
N VAL A 285 -1.03 13.22 6.16
CA VAL A 285 -1.31 14.66 6.02
C VAL A 285 -2.70 15.00 6.52
N MET A 286 -2.78 15.96 7.44
CA MET A 286 -4.03 16.54 7.91
C MET A 286 -4.59 17.48 6.84
N ILE A 287 -5.87 17.33 6.53
CA ILE A 287 -6.58 18.11 5.51
C ILE A 287 -7.95 18.55 6.01
N ASN A 288 -8.44 19.66 5.46
CA ASN A 288 -9.85 20.05 5.56
C ASN A 288 -10.69 19.39 4.43
N ASP A 289 -12.00 19.67 4.42
CA ASP A 289 -12.96 19.12 3.44
C ASP A 289 -12.64 19.45 1.97
N TYR A 290 -11.68 20.36 1.71
CA TYR A 290 -11.23 20.77 0.38
C TYR A 290 -9.85 20.22 0.02
N GLN A 291 -9.39 19.18 0.72
CA GLN A 291 -8.06 18.57 0.53
C GLN A 291 -6.87 19.50 0.84
N GLN A 292 -7.11 20.59 1.54
CA GLN A 292 -6.13 21.63 1.84
C GLN A 292 -5.55 21.45 3.25
N SER A 293 -4.27 21.74 3.42
CA SER A 293 -3.64 21.79 4.73
C SER A 293 -4.31 22.84 5.63
N PRO A 294 -4.59 22.51 6.91
CA PRO A 294 -5.11 23.49 7.86
C PRO A 294 -4.04 24.50 8.33
N ILE A 295 -2.76 24.24 8.04
CA ILE A 295 -1.62 25.08 8.46
C ILE A 295 -1.24 26.07 7.37
N LYS A 296 -1.27 25.65 6.10
CA LYS A 296 -0.85 26.50 4.98
C LYS A 296 -1.77 26.37 3.76
N GLU A 297 -2.33 27.50 3.36
CA GLU A 297 -3.38 27.57 2.33
C GLU A 297 -2.94 27.11 0.93
N ASN A 298 -1.64 27.11 0.63
CA ASN A 298 -1.12 26.71 -0.67
C ASN A 298 -0.62 25.26 -0.73
N ILE A 299 -0.86 24.46 0.32
CA ILE A 299 -0.50 23.03 0.36
C ILE A 299 -1.78 22.18 0.38
N PHE A 300 -1.84 21.20 -0.51
CA PHE A 300 -2.94 20.26 -0.65
C PHE A 300 -2.41 18.82 -0.59
N SER A 301 -3.29 17.86 -0.29
CA SER A 301 -2.92 16.43 -0.27
C SER A 301 -4.06 15.54 -0.72
N LEU A 302 -3.72 14.44 -1.41
CA LEU A 302 -4.69 13.49 -1.94
C LEU A 302 -4.13 12.07 -2.02
N GLY A 303 -5.01 11.07 -1.98
CA GLY A 303 -4.64 9.65 -2.05
C GLY A 303 -4.32 9.08 -0.67
N VAL A 304 -3.58 7.97 -0.63
CA VAL A 304 -3.36 7.19 0.61
C VAL A 304 -2.62 7.97 1.70
N ASN A 305 -1.89 9.04 1.37
CA ASN A 305 -1.09 9.80 2.33
C ASN A 305 -1.93 10.75 3.21
N ILE A 306 -3.24 10.91 2.99
CA ILE A 306 -4.08 11.77 3.84
C ILE A 306 -4.54 11.06 5.11
N ALA A 307 -4.73 11.81 6.18
CA ALA A 307 -5.29 11.31 7.43
C ALA A 307 -6.81 11.21 7.31
N ILE A 308 -7.33 9.98 7.41
CA ILE A 308 -8.77 9.70 7.55
C ILE A 308 -8.96 8.96 8.87
N PRO A 309 -9.87 9.40 9.74
CA PRO A 309 -10.15 8.69 10.99
C PRO A 309 -10.74 7.31 10.70
N PRO A 310 -10.40 6.28 11.51
CA PRO A 310 -11.05 4.97 11.42
C PRO A 310 -12.57 5.09 11.58
N VAL A 311 -13.32 4.23 10.88
CA VAL A 311 -14.79 4.25 10.90
C VAL A 311 -15.38 3.69 12.19
N GLU A 312 -14.68 2.75 12.83
CA GLU A 312 -15.07 2.15 14.10
C GLU A 312 -13.85 1.59 14.85
N PRO A 313 -13.92 1.47 16.19
CA PRO A 313 -12.89 0.76 16.95
C PRO A 313 -12.95 -0.74 16.67
N THR A 314 -11.79 -1.38 16.55
CA THR A 314 -11.63 -2.82 16.34
C THR A 314 -10.68 -3.41 17.40
N PRO A 315 -10.82 -4.70 17.79
CA PRO A 315 -9.98 -5.30 18.83
C PRO A 315 -8.49 -5.35 18.45
N VAL A 316 -8.21 -5.52 17.16
CA VAL A 316 -6.88 -5.35 16.56
C VAL A 316 -6.99 -4.23 15.54
N MET A 317 -6.06 -3.26 15.62
CA MET A 317 -6.07 -2.07 14.78
C MET A 317 -6.23 -2.41 13.29
N CYS A 318 -7.25 -1.83 12.66
CA CYS A 318 -7.47 -1.81 11.22
C CYS A 318 -7.56 -0.34 10.78
N GLY A 319 -6.79 0.08 9.77
CA GLY A 319 -6.75 1.47 9.32
C GLY A 319 -5.64 2.30 9.96
#